data_AF-A0A2G9ZUR5-F1
#
_entry.id   AF-A0A2G9ZUR5-F1
#
_cell.length_a   1.000
_cell.length_b   1.000
_cell.length_c   1.000
_cell.angle_alpha   90.00
_cell.angle_beta   90.00
_cell.angle_gamma   90.00
#
_symmetry.space_group_name_H-M   'P 1'
#
loop_
_entity.id
_entity.type
_entity.pdbx_description
1 polymer ?
#
loop_
_entity_poly.entity_id
_entity_poly.type
_entity_poly.pdbx_seq_one_letter_code
_entity_poly.pdbx_strand_id
1 'polypeptide(L)'
;ADDGWLTVAGNPSGSYRETGRRNDAGSGGDAKNETPDASRPLYMQDPAQRPSVPGFLLMDEVVPIKDYSIFKAGDVIPYRLPAKPSGSRFDVKADSRHADGRWTVMLHRKFNTGQEDDVVFDVRKRFSFAIAVFDDTGADHSKATRSLVLDFKR
;
A
#
# COMPACT_ATOMS: atom_id res chain seq x y z
N ALA A 1 -3.41 0.53 2.59
CA ALA A 1 -3.67 -0.37 1.46
C ALA A 1 -3.67 0.47 0.19
N ASP A 2 -3.39 -0.14 -0.96
CA ASP A 2 -3.64 0.50 -2.25
C ASP A 2 -5.09 0.20 -2.65
N ASP A 3 -5.88 1.23 -2.92
CA ASP A 3 -7.26 1.08 -3.42
C ASP A 3 -7.31 1.23 -4.94
N GLY A 4 -8.16 0.42 -5.55
CA GLY A 4 -8.26 0.30 -7.00
C GLY A 4 -9.45 -0.57 -7.39
N TRP A 5 -9.86 -0.42 -8.64
CA TRP A 5 -11.06 -1.09 -9.15
C TRP A 5 -10.76 -1.94 -10.40
N LEU A 6 -11.66 -2.88 -10.66
CA LEU A 6 -11.60 -3.78 -11.81
C LEU A 6 -12.66 -3.38 -12.84
N THR A 7 -12.23 -3.24 -14.09
CA THR A 7 -13.09 -3.00 -15.25
C THR A 7 -12.88 -4.06 -16.32
N VAL A 8 -13.56 -3.91 -17.45
CA VAL A 8 -13.39 -4.76 -18.62
C VAL A 8 -11.94 -4.72 -19.10
N ALA A 9 -11.33 -5.91 -19.19
CA ALA A 9 -10.02 -6.11 -19.79
C ALA A 9 -9.95 -5.49 -21.20
N GLY A 10 -8.84 -4.82 -21.52
CA GLY A 10 -8.62 -4.26 -22.87
C GLY A 10 -9.44 -3.01 -23.23
N ASN A 11 -10.01 -2.29 -22.25
CA ASN A 11 -10.74 -1.02 -22.51
C ASN A 11 -10.04 0.22 -21.88
N PRO A 12 -9.42 1.13 -22.65
CA PRO A 12 -9.42 1.19 -24.11
C PRO A 12 -8.46 0.18 -24.76
N SER A 13 -8.79 -0.21 -25.99
CA SER A 13 -8.03 -1.14 -26.82
C SER A 13 -6.55 -0.73 -26.94
N GLY A 14 -5.63 -1.69 -26.79
CA GLY A 14 -4.18 -1.48 -26.96
C GLY A 14 -3.44 -0.95 -25.72
N SER A 15 -4.11 -0.77 -24.59
CA SER A 15 -3.45 -0.46 -23.32
C SER A 15 -2.77 -1.71 -22.74
N TYR A 16 -1.52 -1.58 -22.27
CA TYR A 16 -0.79 -2.57 -21.46
C TYR A 16 -1.57 -3.06 -20.22
N ARG A 17 -2.71 -2.45 -19.90
CA ARG A 17 -3.67 -2.87 -18.87
C ARG A 17 -4.65 -3.92 -19.38
N GLU A 18 -4.13 -5.00 -19.97
CA GLU A 18 -4.89 -6.19 -20.40
C GLU A 18 -5.72 -6.80 -19.25
N THR A 19 -5.38 -6.50 -18.00
CA THR A 19 -5.97 -7.11 -16.80
C THR A 19 -7.24 -6.43 -16.28
N GLY A 20 -7.68 -5.33 -16.90
CA GLY A 20 -8.86 -4.57 -16.43
C GLY A 20 -8.63 -3.80 -15.11
N ARG A 21 -7.46 -3.90 -14.47
CA ARG A 21 -7.14 -3.16 -13.24
C ARG A 21 -6.99 -1.67 -13.50
N ARG A 22 -7.58 -0.86 -12.65
CA ARG A 22 -7.51 0.60 -12.66
C ARG A 22 -7.11 1.08 -11.26
N ASN A 23 -6.29 2.12 -11.23
CA ASN A 23 -5.90 2.76 -9.98
C ASN A 23 -6.93 3.84 -9.67
N ASP A 24 -7.27 3.97 -8.40
CA ASP A 24 -8.06 5.07 -7.89
C ASP A 24 -7.33 6.41 -8.00
N ALA A 25 -8.11 7.49 -8.04
CA ALA A 25 -7.57 8.84 -7.93
C ALA A 25 -6.92 9.05 -6.57
N GLY A 26 -5.76 9.72 -6.55
CA GLY A 26 -5.02 9.99 -5.33
C GLY A 26 -3.52 9.81 -5.48
N SER A 27 -2.81 9.93 -4.36
CA SER A 27 -1.36 9.74 -4.27
C SER A 27 -1.01 8.73 -3.17
N GLY A 28 0.23 8.26 -3.17
CA GLY A 28 0.76 7.34 -2.17
C GLY A 28 1.87 6.46 -2.76
N GLY A 29 2.16 5.34 -2.09
CA GLY A 29 3.23 4.42 -2.48
C GLY A 29 4.55 4.77 -1.79
N ASP A 30 5.66 4.45 -2.43
CA ASP A 30 6.99 4.75 -1.92
C ASP A 30 7.94 5.23 -3.03
N ALA A 31 8.99 5.92 -2.61
CA ALA A 31 10.14 6.24 -3.46
C ALA A 31 11.36 5.45 -2.99
N LYS A 32 12.31 5.22 -3.90
CA LYS A 32 13.61 4.65 -3.53
C LYS A 32 14.51 5.72 -2.93
N ASN A 33 15.14 5.41 -1.81
CA ASN A 33 16.15 6.21 -1.15
C ASN A 33 17.54 5.85 -1.71
N GLU A 34 17.81 6.21 -2.95
CA GLU A 34 19.09 5.92 -3.61
C GLU A 34 19.52 7.05 -4.55
N THR A 35 20.82 7.30 -4.66
CA THR A 35 21.38 8.21 -5.67
C THR A 35 21.09 7.72 -7.08
N PRO A 36 21.19 8.58 -8.12
CA PRO A 36 20.92 8.16 -9.51
C PRO A 36 21.78 6.98 -10.00
N ASP A 37 22.96 6.79 -9.41
CA ASP A 37 23.87 5.67 -9.66
C ASP A 37 23.65 4.46 -8.72
N ALA A 38 22.63 4.50 -7.87
CA ALA A 38 22.26 3.51 -6.86
C ALA A 38 23.39 3.15 -5.85
N SER A 39 24.42 3.99 -5.73
CA SER A 39 25.60 3.69 -4.90
C SER A 39 25.39 3.93 -3.40
N ARG A 40 24.45 4.80 -3.02
CA ARG A 40 24.25 5.25 -1.63
C ARG A 40 22.86 5.86 -1.40
N PRO A 41 22.39 5.95 -0.15
CA PRO A 41 21.11 6.57 0.17
C PRO A 41 21.14 8.09 -0.03
N LEU A 42 20.02 8.69 -0.47
CA LEU A 42 19.89 10.14 -0.66
C LEU A 42 19.48 10.89 0.61
N TYR A 43 18.72 10.23 1.47
CA TYR A 43 17.99 10.84 2.56
C TYR A 43 18.21 10.10 3.87
N MET A 44 18.12 10.84 4.98
CA MET A 44 18.14 10.34 6.35
C MET A 44 17.01 10.96 7.15
N GLN A 45 16.75 10.42 8.35
CA GLN A 45 15.80 11.01 9.29
C GLN A 45 16.20 12.45 9.59
N ASP A 46 15.24 13.38 9.53
CA ASP A 46 15.44 14.74 10.03
C ASP A 46 15.80 14.69 11.53
N PRO A 47 17.02 15.09 11.94
CA PRO A 47 17.41 15.09 13.34
C PRO A 47 16.57 16.03 14.22
N ALA A 48 15.88 17.00 13.61
CA ALA A 48 14.96 17.90 14.32
C ALA A 48 13.59 17.29 14.58
N GLN A 49 13.29 16.12 13.99
CA GLN A 49 11.99 15.46 14.11
C GLN A 49 12.13 14.08 14.75
N ARG A 50 11.19 13.73 15.63
CA ARG A 50 11.11 12.36 16.14
C ARG A 50 10.44 11.49 15.09
N PRO A 51 10.99 10.30 14.75
CA PRO A 51 10.34 9.40 13.80
C PRO A 51 8.92 9.04 14.26
N SER A 52 7.93 9.17 13.37
CA SER A 52 6.56 8.77 13.73
C SER A 52 6.40 7.26 13.84
N VAL A 53 7.20 6.50 13.09
CA VAL A 53 7.15 5.03 13.08
C VAL A 53 8.58 4.47 13.22
N PRO A 54 8.88 3.77 14.33
CA PRO A 54 10.19 3.16 14.52
C PRO A 54 10.57 2.20 13.38
N GLY A 55 11.80 2.32 12.88
CA GLY A 55 12.33 1.46 11.81
C GLY A 55 11.92 1.86 10.38
N PHE A 56 11.10 2.90 10.23
CA PHE A 56 10.73 3.47 8.94
C PHE A 56 11.33 4.86 8.76
N LEU A 57 11.53 5.24 7.50
CA LEU A 57 11.91 6.59 7.11
C LEU A 57 10.84 7.13 6.16
N LEU A 58 9.96 7.97 6.69
CA LEU A 58 8.80 8.49 5.95
C LEU A 58 9.21 9.68 5.08
N MET A 59 8.65 9.78 3.88
CA MET A 59 8.98 10.84 2.91
C MET A 59 8.82 12.26 3.50
N ASP A 60 7.86 12.45 4.41
CA ASP A 60 7.58 13.74 5.04
C ASP A 60 8.50 14.06 6.24
N GLU A 61 9.38 13.12 6.64
CA GLU A 61 10.24 13.20 7.83
C GLU A 61 11.74 13.15 7.47
N VAL A 62 12.09 13.29 6.18
CA VAL A 62 13.47 13.14 5.70
C VAL A 62 14.16 14.47 5.42
N VAL A 63 15.49 14.44 5.53
CA VAL A 63 16.39 15.48 5.00
C VAL A 63 17.45 14.86 4.10
N PRO A 64 17.98 15.60 3.10
CA PRO A 64 19.07 15.11 2.28
C PRO A 64 20.34 14.83 3.10
N ILE A 65 21.01 13.72 2.81
CA ILE A 65 22.34 13.43 3.36
C ILE A 65 23.35 14.33 2.67
N LYS A 66 23.91 15.29 3.41
CA LYS A 66 24.96 16.20 2.92
C LYS A 66 26.37 15.72 3.25
N ASP A 67 26.50 14.96 4.34
CA ASP A 67 27.76 14.42 4.83
C ASP A 67 27.56 12.94 5.18
N TYR A 68 28.25 12.06 4.45
CA TYR A 68 28.17 10.62 4.67
C TYR A 68 29.12 10.13 5.77
N SER A 69 30.05 10.97 6.23
CA SER A 69 31.02 10.60 7.27
C SER A 69 30.39 10.45 8.66
N ILE A 70 29.16 10.94 8.84
CA ILE A 70 28.38 10.78 10.06
C ILE A 70 27.95 9.33 10.30
N PHE A 71 27.94 8.51 9.25
CA PHE A 71 27.57 7.10 9.32
C PHE A 71 28.79 6.22 9.57
N LYS A 72 28.58 5.13 10.29
CA LYS A 72 29.57 4.06 10.50
C LYS A 72 29.07 2.75 9.93
N ALA A 73 30.00 1.83 9.69
CA ALA A 73 29.66 0.48 9.28
C ALA A 73 28.66 -0.16 10.27
N GLY A 74 27.58 -0.74 9.73
CA GLY A 74 26.48 -1.31 10.50
C GLY A 74 25.30 -0.37 10.75
N ASP A 75 25.41 0.93 10.44
CA ASP A 75 24.24 1.81 10.43
C ASP A 75 23.25 1.38 9.34
N VAL A 76 21.97 1.36 9.68
CA VAL A 76 20.88 0.93 8.79
C VAL A 76 20.05 2.13 8.38
N ILE A 77 19.93 2.36 7.07
CA ILE A 77 19.09 3.40 6.48
C ILE A 77 18.03 2.74 5.61
N PRO A 78 16.72 3.00 5.85
CA PRO A 78 15.67 2.42 5.04
C PRO A 78 15.78 2.79 3.56
N TYR A 79 15.60 1.79 2.70
CA TYR A 79 15.70 1.91 1.24
C TYR A 79 14.42 2.44 0.58
N ARG A 80 13.25 2.17 1.16
CA ARG A 80 11.97 2.70 0.67
C ARG A 80 11.54 3.86 1.56
N LEU A 81 11.03 4.91 0.94
CA LEU A 81 10.46 6.10 1.58
C LEU A 81 8.94 6.10 1.35
N PRO A 82 8.15 5.54 2.28
CA PRO A 82 6.71 5.59 2.17
C PRO A 82 6.22 7.04 2.14
N ALA A 83 5.37 7.35 1.17
CA ALA A 83 4.71 8.63 1.05
C ALA A 83 3.32 8.56 1.68
N LYS A 84 2.90 9.65 2.31
CA LYS A 84 1.56 9.76 2.88
C LYS A 84 0.51 9.64 1.77
N PRO A 85 -0.40 8.66 1.85
CA PRO A 85 -1.42 8.47 0.82
C PRO A 85 -2.55 9.49 0.93
N SER A 86 -3.25 9.73 -0.18
CA SER A 86 -4.37 10.68 -0.28
C SER A 86 -5.41 10.25 -1.32
N GLY A 87 -6.58 10.89 -1.31
CA GLY A 87 -7.66 10.65 -2.27
C GLY A 87 -8.38 9.31 -2.09
N SER A 88 -9.13 8.92 -3.12
CA SER A 88 -9.87 7.63 -3.20
C SER A 88 -8.95 6.44 -2.96
N ARG A 89 -7.71 6.50 -3.49
CA ARG A 89 -6.64 5.51 -3.27
C ARG A 89 -6.38 5.18 -1.80
N PHE A 90 -6.77 6.07 -0.88
CA PHE A 90 -6.58 5.89 0.55
C PHE A 90 -7.88 5.55 1.31
N ASP A 91 -9.02 5.28 0.67
CA ASP A 91 -10.27 5.03 1.39
C ASP A 91 -10.27 3.69 2.15
N VAL A 92 -9.56 2.67 1.64
CA VAL A 92 -9.30 1.41 2.37
C VAL A 92 -8.11 1.52 3.33
N LYS A 93 -8.39 1.31 4.61
CA LYS A 93 -7.42 1.24 5.69
C LYS A 93 -7.16 -0.20 6.10
N ALA A 94 -6.00 -0.41 6.73
CA ALA A 94 -5.59 -1.71 7.22
C ALA A 94 -4.93 -1.56 8.59
N ASP A 95 -5.39 -2.36 9.54
CA ASP A 95 -4.68 -2.63 10.79
C ASP A 95 -4.19 -4.07 10.74
N SER A 96 -3.00 -4.33 11.26
CA SER A 96 -2.45 -5.68 11.26
C SER A 96 -1.67 -5.98 12.53
N ARG A 97 -1.68 -7.26 12.90
CA ARG A 97 -0.90 -7.79 14.01
C ARG A 97 -0.40 -9.17 13.66
N HIS A 98 0.89 -9.40 13.89
CA HIS A 98 1.47 -10.73 13.89
C HIS A 98 1.65 -11.23 15.34
N ALA A 99 1.04 -12.35 15.68
CA ALA A 99 1.17 -13.00 16.98
C ALA A 99 0.95 -14.51 16.84
N ASP A 100 1.63 -15.30 17.67
CA ASP A 100 1.47 -16.77 17.71
C ASP A 100 1.63 -17.45 16.34
N GLY A 101 2.59 -16.94 15.54
CA GLY A 101 2.91 -17.47 14.21
C GLY A 101 1.85 -17.16 13.14
N ARG A 102 0.98 -16.16 13.35
CA ARG A 102 -0.10 -15.81 12.41
C ARG A 102 -0.25 -14.31 12.24
N TRP A 103 -0.61 -13.90 11.03
CA TRP A 103 -1.10 -12.55 10.74
C TRP A 103 -2.61 -12.46 10.94
N THR A 104 -3.03 -11.43 11.66
CA THR A 104 -4.40 -10.93 11.67
C THR A 104 -4.40 -9.58 10.97
N VAL A 105 -5.22 -9.43 9.93
CA VAL A 105 -5.36 -8.19 9.17
C VAL A 105 -6.83 -7.78 9.17
N MET A 106 -7.10 -6.55 9.58
CA MET A 106 -8.42 -5.92 9.48
C MET A 106 -8.37 -4.88 8.37
N LEU A 107 -9.14 -5.10 7.31
CA LEU A 107 -9.39 -4.08 6.29
C LEU A 107 -10.68 -3.35 6.64
N HIS A 108 -10.66 -2.02 6.59
CA HIS A 108 -11.85 -1.22 6.88
C HIS A 108 -11.94 0.01 5.98
N ARG A 109 -13.19 0.37 5.62
CA ARG A 109 -13.54 1.58 4.86
C ARG A 109 -14.97 1.98 5.17
N LYS A 110 -15.40 3.16 4.71
CA LYS A 110 -16.82 3.55 4.78
C LYS A 110 -17.66 2.67 3.85
N PHE A 111 -18.91 2.41 4.22
CA PHE A 111 -19.84 1.69 3.32
C PHE A 111 -20.13 2.46 2.02
N ASN A 112 -20.18 3.79 2.11
CA ASN A 112 -20.23 4.68 0.97
C ASN A 112 -19.06 5.66 1.10
N THR A 113 -18.08 5.56 0.20
CA THR A 113 -16.92 6.45 0.10
C THR A 113 -17.25 7.75 -0.62
N GLY A 114 -18.32 7.76 -1.42
CA GLY A 114 -18.73 8.86 -2.28
C GLY A 114 -18.01 8.89 -3.63
N GLN A 115 -17.18 7.88 -3.93
CA GLN A 115 -16.46 7.74 -5.19
C GLN A 115 -17.30 6.96 -6.20
N GLU A 116 -17.35 7.41 -7.45
CA GLU A 116 -18.21 6.81 -8.47
C GLU A 116 -17.73 5.43 -8.94
N ASP A 117 -16.44 5.16 -8.82
CA ASP A 117 -15.76 3.91 -9.14
C ASP A 117 -15.82 2.88 -8.00
N ASP A 118 -16.39 3.26 -6.87
CA ASP A 118 -16.48 2.41 -5.69
C ASP A 118 -17.81 1.65 -5.54
N VAL A 119 -17.71 0.43 -5.01
CA VAL A 119 -18.89 -0.31 -4.57
C VAL A 119 -19.45 0.29 -3.28
N VAL A 120 -20.71 0.76 -3.34
CA VAL A 120 -21.48 1.14 -2.16
C VAL A 120 -22.03 -0.10 -1.45
N PHE A 121 -21.54 -0.36 -0.24
CA PHE A 121 -21.95 -1.51 0.58
C PHE A 121 -23.27 -1.24 1.32
N ASP A 122 -24.38 -1.64 0.71
CA ASP A 122 -25.67 -1.79 1.41
C ASP A 122 -25.65 -3.05 2.28
N VAL A 123 -25.67 -2.89 3.61
CA VAL A 123 -25.63 -3.99 4.59
C VAL A 123 -26.77 -5.00 4.49
N ARG A 124 -27.79 -4.74 3.67
CA ARG A 124 -28.90 -5.67 3.38
C ARG A 124 -28.62 -6.57 2.18
N LYS A 125 -27.54 -6.32 1.45
CA LYS A 125 -27.14 -7.04 0.24
C LYS A 125 -25.93 -7.93 0.52
N ARG A 126 -25.74 -8.90 -0.38
CA ARG A 126 -24.57 -9.75 -0.43
C ARG A 126 -23.66 -9.30 -1.56
N PHE A 127 -22.35 -9.31 -1.33
CA PHE A 127 -21.36 -8.88 -2.32
C PHE A 127 -20.41 -10.04 -2.64
N SER A 128 -20.09 -10.20 -3.93
CA SER A 128 -19.03 -11.12 -4.32
C SER A 128 -17.70 -10.59 -3.83
N PHE A 129 -16.86 -11.47 -3.29
CA PHE A 129 -15.59 -11.10 -2.70
C PHE A 129 -14.52 -12.14 -3.02
N ALA A 130 -13.26 -11.71 -3.06
CA ALA A 130 -12.11 -12.58 -3.26
C ALA A 130 -10.92 -12.04 -2.45
N ILE A 131 -10.05 -12.95 -2.00
CA ILE A 131 -8.83 -12.62 -1.28
C ILE A 131 -7.66 -13.30 -1.99
N ALA A 132 -6.56 -12.57 -2.13
CA ALA A 132 -5.26 -13.12 -2.45
C ALA A 132 -4.30 -12.88 -1.26
N VAL A 133 -3.46 -13.87 -0.97
CA VAL A 133 -2.45 -13.85 0.09
C VAL A 133 -1.08 -14.02 -0.55
N PHE A 134 -0.17 -13.12 -0.20
CA PHE A 134 1.21 -13.11 -0.64
C PHE A 134 2.08 -13.46 0.57
N ASP A 135 2.95 -14.46 0.46
CA ASP A 135 3.80 -14.95 1.55
C ASP A 135 5.28 -14.76 1.19
N ASP A 136 5.68 -13.50 1.05
CA ASP A 136 7.02 -13.09 0.61
C ASP A 136 7.46 -13.70 -0.75
N THR A 137 6.49 -14.07 -1.58
CA THR A 137 6.70 -14.79 -2.84
C THR A 137 6.88 -13.87 -4.06
N GLY A 138 7.05 -12.56 -3.85
CA GLY A 138 7.13 -11.58 -4.92
C GLY A 138 5.84 -11.53 -5.76
N ALA A 139 5.87 -12.08 -6.97
CA ALA A 139 4.74 -12.06 -7.90
C ALA A 139 3.73 -13.20 -7.68
N ASP A 140 4.15 -14.30 -7.04
CA ASP A 140 3.27 -15.43 -6.78
C ASP A 140 2.35 -15.13 -5.59
N HIS A 141 1.15 -15.71 -5.61
CA HIS A 141 0.17 -15.55 -4.55
C HIS A 141 -0.78 -16.73 -4.48
N SER A 142 -1.24 -17.03 -3.28
CA SER A 142 -2.40 -17.89 -3.06
C SER A 142 -3.66 -17.07 -3.24
N LYS A 143 -4.70 -17.64 -3.85
CA LYS A 143 -6.00 -16.98 -4.01
C LYS A 143 -7.13 -17.88 -3.56
N ALA A 144 -8.23 -17.29 -3.14
CA ALA A 144 -9.46 -18.05 -2.91
C ALA A 144 -9.82 -18.85 -4.17
N THR A 145 -9.97 -20.17 -4.04
CA THR A 145 -10.31 -21.06 -5.17
C THR A 145 -11.81 -21.11 -5.45
N ARG A 146 -12.61 -20.49 -4.59
CA ARG A 146 -14.07 -20.34 -4.70
C ARG A 146 -14.44 -18.88 -4.46
N SER A 147 -15.51 -18.43 -5.10
CA SER A 147 -16.08 -17.11 -4.84
C SER A 147 -16.47 -17.01 -3.37
N LEU A 148 -15.98 -15.98 -2.70
CA LEU A 148 -16.42 -15.64 -1.34
C LEU A 148 -17.63 -14.70 -1.45
N VAL A 149 -18.45 -14.69 -0.41
CA VAL A 149 -19.56 -13.75 -0.28
C VAL A 149 -19.36 -12.95 1.00
N LEU A 150 -19.31 -11.64 0.87
CA LEU A 150 -19.40 -10.73 1.99
C LEU A 150 -20.89 -10.59 2.37
N ASP A 151 -21.24 -11.07 3.56
CA ASP A 151 -22.58 -11.01 4.14
C ASP A 151 -22.50 -10.29 5.50
N PHE A 152 -23.18 -9.14 5.61
CA PHE A 152 -23.19 -8.33 6.81
C PHE A 152 -24.21 -8.91 7.80
N LYS A 153 -23.69 -9.53 8.87
CA LYS A 153 -24.55 -10.03 9.95
C LYS A 153 -25.07 -8.88 10.80
N ARG A 154 -26.35 -8.98 11.17
CA ARG A 154 -27.00 -8.12 12.16
C ARG A 154 -26.71 -8.59 13.57
#